data_AF-G6C1Z8-F1
#
_entry.id   AF-G6C1Z8-F1
#
_cell.length_a   1.000
_cell.length_b   1.000
_cell.length_c   1.000
_cell.angle_alpha   90.00
_cell.angle_beta   90.00
_cell.angle_gamma   90.00
#
_symmetry.space_group_name_H-M   'P 1'
#
loop_
_entity.id
_entity.type
_entity.pdbx_description
1 polymer ?
#
loop_
_entity_poly.entity_id
_entity_poly.type
_entity_poly.pdbx_seq_one_letter_code
_entity_poly.pdbx_strand_id
1 'polypeptide(L)'
;MKTYIITGAAGFIGANFLKYILKKYKDINVIVVDVLTYAGNLGTIKEELKDSRVKFEKVDIRDRKEIERIFSENKVDYVVNFAAESHVDRSIENPQIFLETNILGTQNLLDNVKKAWTVSKDENGYPVYREGIKYLQVSTDEVYGSLSKDYDEAIELVINDEAVKKVVKNSKKSKNLWR
;
A
#
# COMPACT_ATOMS: atom_id res chain seq x y z
N MET A 1 4.31 -6.71 21.26
CA MET A 1 3.39 -6.00 20.36
C MET A 1 4.11 -5.03 19.44
N LYS A 2 3.94 -5.19 18.12
CA LYS A 2 4.48 -4.30 17.08
C LYS A 2 3.37 -3.43 16.48
N THR A 3 3.67 -2.17 16.17
CA THR A 3 2.67 -1.23 15.60
C THR A 3 2.89 -1.02 14.11
N TYR A 4 1.85 -1.27 13.33
CA TYR A 4 1.80 -1.10 11.88
C TYR A 4 1.00 0.15 11.53
N ILE A 5 1.54 1.00 10.67
CA ILE A 5 0.75 1.94 9.87
C ILE A 5 0.50 1.29 8.51
N ILE A 6 -0.77 1.25 8.09
CA ILE A 6 -1.16 0.78 6.77
C ILE A 6 -1.95 1.89 6.11
N THR A 7 -1.37 2.50 5.10
CA THR A 7 -2.04 3.54 4.33
C THR A 7 -2.87 2.90 3.21
N GLY A 8 -3.97 3.54 2.80
CA GLY A 8 -4.77 3.05 1.68
C GLY A 8 -5.45 1.70 1.94
N ALA A 9 -5.66 1.35 3.21
CA ALA A 9 -6.20 0.04 3.60
C ALA A 9 -7.69 -0.12 3.28
N ALA A 10 -8.42 0.95 2.97
CA ALA A 10 -9.80 0.86 2.50
C ALA A 10 -9.90 0.59 0.99
N GLY A 11 -8.77 0.61 0.26
CA GLY A 11 -8.66 0.22 -1.14
C GLY A 11 -8.55 -1.30 -1.34
N PHE A 12 -8.50 -1.73 -2.61
CA PHE A 12 -8.58 -3.16 -2.97
C PHE A 12 -7.45 -4.03 -2.38
N ILE A 13 -6.19 -3.69 -2.66
CA ILE A 13 -5.03 -4.47 -2.21
C ILE A 13 -4.83 -4.29 -0.70
N GLY A 14 -4.89 -3.04 -0.22
CA GLY A 14 -4.70 -2.70 1.19
C GLY A 14 -5.70 -3.41 2.12
N ALA A 15 -6.97 -3.54 1.73
CA ALA A 15 -7.97 -4.22 2.54
C ALA A 15 -7.69 -5.71 2.70
N ASN A 16 -7.25 -6.37 1.63
CA ASN A 16 -6.87 -7.78 1.70
C ASN A 16 -5.60 -7.98 2.53
N PHE A 17 -4.65 -7.05 2.45
CA PHE A 17 -3.47 -7.07 3.31
C PHE A 17 -3.85 -6.92 4.79
N LEU A 18 -4.71 -5.96 5.14
CA LEU A 18 -5.22 -5.76 6.51
C LEU A 18 -5.85 -7.04 7.06
N LYS A 19 -6.77 -7.65 6.30
CA LYS A 19 -7.41 -8.93 6.63
C LYS A 19 -6.41 -10.02 6.91
N TYR A 20 -5.42 -10.16 6.02
CA TYR A 20 -4.38 -11.18 6.14
C TYR A 20 -3.55 -11.01 7.40
N ILE A 21 -3.05 -9.80 7.68
CA ILE A 21 -2.15 -9.59 8.81
C ILE A 21 -2.86 -9.73 10.16
N LEU A 22 -4.12 -9.30 10.27
CA LEU A 22 -4.91 -9.41 11.50
C LEU A 22 -5.26 -10.86 11.81
N LYS A 23 -5.45 -11.69 10.77
CA LYS A 23 -5.63 -13.12 10.90
C LYS A 23 -4.32 -13.81 11.33
N LYS A 24 -3.21 -13.44 10.68
CA LYS A 24 -1.90 -14.09 10.85
C LYS A 24 -1.23 -13.79 12.18
N TYR A 25 -1.26 -12.53 12.62
CA TYR A 25 -0.57 -12.07 13.82
C TYR A 25 -1.58 -11.64 14.87
N LYS A 26 -1.41 -12.13 16.10
CA LYS A 26 -2.28 -11.79 17.24
C LYS A 26 -1.74 -10.64 18.09
N ASP A 27 -0.41 -10.54 18.21
CA ASP A 27 0.29 -9.52 19.01
C ASP A 27 0.76 -8.33 18.14
N ILE A 28 -0.18 -7.67 17.47
CA ILE A 28 0.07 -6.45 16.68
C ILE A 28 -1.00 -5.40 16.95
N ASN A 29 -0.62 -4.14 16.77
CA ASN A 29 -1.54 -3.02 16.61
C ASN A 29 -1.47 -2.51 15.18
N VAL A 30 -2.60 -2.07 14.64
CA VAL A 30 -2.70 -1.55 13.28
C VAL A 30 -3.38 -0.19 13.31
N ILE A 31 -2.73 0.79 12.72
CA ILE A 31 -3.28 2.13 12.46
C ILE A 31 -3.53 2.21 10.96
N VAL A 32 -4.80 2.19 10.58
CA VAL A 32 -5.22 2.40 9.19
C VAL A 32 -5.28 3.90 8.93
N VAL A 33 -4.57 4.36 7.91
CA VAL A 33 -4.58 5.75 7.45
C VAL A 33 -5.19 5.80 6.07
N ASP A 34 -6.37 6.39 5.93
CA ASP A 34 -7.06 6.43 4.65
C ASP A 34 -7.93 7.68 4.54
N VAL A 35 -7.85 8.37 3.40
CA VAL A 35 -8.65 9.58 3.14
C VAL A 35 -10.08 9.24 2.68
N LEU A 36 -10.35 7.98 2.33
CA LEU A 36 -11.62 7.50 1.77
C LEU A 36 -11.99 8.29 0.50
N THR A 37 -11.08 8.31 -0.48
CA THR A 37 -11.39 8.81 -1.82
C THR A 37 -12.44 7.92 -2.50
N TYR A 38 -12.71 8.19 -3.79
CA TYR A 38 -13.56 7.34 -4.63
C TYR A 38 -13.20 5.84 -4.59
N ALA A 39 -11.92 5.50 -4.39
CA ALA A 39 -11.42 4.13 -4.38
C ALA A 39 -11.47 3.50 -2.97
N GLY A 40 -11.65 4.30 -1.93
CA GLY A 40 -11.71 3.85 -0.54
C GLY A 40 -13.15 3.49 -0.16
N ASN A 41 -13.37 2.26 0.30
CA ASN A 41 -14.67 1.82 0.79
C ASN A 41 -14.55 1.20 2.18
N LEU A 42 -15.09 1.89 3.20
CA LEU A 42 -15.13 1.39 4.58
C LEU A 42 -15.87 0.04 4.69
N GLY A 43 -16.83 -0.22 3.81
CA GLY A 43 -17.52 -1.51 3.72
C GLY A 43 -16.56 -2.68 3.48
N THR A 44 -15.43 -2.46 2.80
CA THR A 44 -14.43 -3.49 2.52
C THR A 44 -13.69 -3.95 3.77
N ILE A 45 -13.56 -3.07 4.77
CA ILE A 45 -12.81 -3.31 6.02
C ILE A 45 -13.66 -3.21 7.30
N LYS A 46 -14.99 -3.18 7.17
CA LYS A 46 -15.92 -2.88 8.27
C LYS A 46 -15.78 -3.85 9.46
N GLU A 47 -15.53 -5.13 9.19
CA GLU A 47 -15.36 -6.13 10.24
C GLU A 47 -14.01 -5.99 10.95
N GLU A 48 -12.96 -5.65 10.19
CA GLU A 48 -11.62 -5.41 10.73
C GLU A 48 -11.59 -4.18 11.63
N LEU A 49 -12.40 -3.15 11.34
CA LEU A 49 -12.53 -1.95 12.18
C LEU A 49 -13.18 -2.22 13.55
N LYS A 50 -13.81 -3.37 13.76
CA LYS A 50 -14.34 -3.78 15.08
C LYS A 50 -13.28 -4.45 15.95
N ASP A 51 -12.15 -4.84 15.38
CA ASP A 51 -11.04 -5.44 16.10
C ASP A 51 -10.36 -4.39 16.99
N SER A 52 -10.21 -4.66 18.29
CA SER A 52 -9.63 -3.71 19.25
C SER A 52 -8.17 -3.36 18.97
N ARG A 53 -7.50 -4.13 18.11
CA ARG A 53 -6.13 -3.88 17.64
C ARG A 53 -6.06 -2.85 16.52
N VAL A 54 -7.20 -2.47 15.94
CA VAL A 54 -7.28 -1.59 14.77
C VAL A 54 -7.77 -0.20 15.19
N LYS A 55 -6.98 0.81 14.84
CA LYS A 55 -7.37 2.22 14.92
C LYS A 55 -7.51 2.75 13.50
N PHE A 56 -8.59 3.47 13.23
CA PHE A 56 -8.81 4.15 11.94
C PHE A 56 -8.57 5.65 12.08
N GLU A 57 -7.70 6.19 11.22
CA GLU A 57 -7.40 7.61 11.10
C GLU A 57 -7.83 8.05 9.70
N LYS A 58 -8.89 8.87 9.62
CA LYS A 58 -9.32 9.47 8.34
C LYS A 58 -8.40 10.65 8.01
N VAL A 59 -7.20 10.34 7.54
CA VAL A 59 -6.12 11.30 7.31
C VAL A 59 -5.57 11.11 5.90
N ASP A 60 -5.24 12.24 5.27
CA ASP A 60 -4.56 12.29 4.00
C ASP A 60 -3.04 12.22 4.21
N ILE A 61 -2.33 11.37 3.46
CA ILE A 61 -0.87 11.29 3.53
C ILE A 61 -0.17 12.57 3.07
N ARG A 62 -0.88 13.45 2.36
CA ARG A 62 -0.44 14.80 1.99
C ARG A 62 -0.45 15.76 3.18
N ASP A 63 -1.24 15.50 4.22
CA ASP A 63 -1.26 16.31 5.43
C ASP A 63 -0.07 15.96 6.33
N ARG A 64 1.02 16.70 6.15
CA ARG A 64 2.24 16.52 6.91
C ARG A 64 2.03 16.58 8.42
N LYS A 65 1.15 17.47 8.90
CA LYS A 65 0.95 17.69 10.35
C LYS A 65 0.21 16.52 10.97
N GLU A 66 -0.82 16.02 10.29
CA GLU A 66 -1.57 14.86 10.78
C GLU A 66 -0.75 13.58 10.72
N ILE A 67 0.07 13.38 9.68
CA ILE A 67 1.02 12.27 9.65
C ILE A 67 2.03 12.39 10.81
N GLU A 68 2.60 13.58 11.03
CA GLU A 68 3.51 13.79 12.17
C GLU A 68 2.82 13.52 13.52
N ARG A 69 1.57 13.95 13.68
CA ARG A 69 0.75 13.65 14.87
C ARG A 69 0.64 12.15 15.09
N ILE A 70 0.24 11.39 14.07
CA ILE A 70 0.10 9.93 14.14
C ILE A 70 1.43 9.27 14.56
N PHE A 71 2.56 9.72 13.99
CA PHE A 71 3.87 9.19 14.37
C PHE A 71 4.30 9.59 15.79
N SER A 72 3.95 10.79 16.27
CA SER A 72 4.32 11.24 17.62
C SER A 72 3.51 10.56 18.72
N GLU A 73 2.23 10.29 18.46
CA GLU A 73 1.33 9.61 19.40
C GLU A 73 1.59 8.11 19.51
N ASN A 74 2.28 7.51 18.53
CA ASN A 74 2.40 6.06 18.40
C ASN A 74 3.85 5.63 18.17
N LYS A 75 4.33 4.64 18.92
CA LYS A 75 5.62 4.00 18.62
C LYS A 75 5.50 3.08 17.40
N VAL A 76 5.62 3.64 16.21
CA VAL A 76 5.50 2.93 14.92
C VAL A 76 6.72 2.04 14.68
N ASP A 77 6.50 0.77 14.31
CA ASP A 77 7.56 -0.17 13.91
C ASP A 77 7.55 -0.44 12.41
N TYR A 78 6.36 -0.52 11.82
CA TYR A 78 6.18 -0.90 10.44
C TYR A 78 5.30 0.11 9.72
N VAL A 79 5.67 0.45 8.48
CA VAL A 79 4.80 1.21 7.57
C VAL A 79 4.65 0.39 6.30
N VAL A 80 3.42 0.18 5.87
CA VAL A 80 3.09 -0.41 4.57
C VAL A 80 2.25 0.59 3.81
N ASN A 81 2.83 1.17 2.75
CA ASN A 81 2.21 2.23 2.00
C ASN A 81 1.49 1.68 0.76
N PHE A 82 0.15 1.68 0.77
CA PHE A 82 -0.70 1.41 -0.41
C PHE A 82 -1.44 2.64 -0.90
N ALA A 83 -1.46 3.74 -0.14
CA ALA A 83 -2.16 4.97 -0.52
C ALA A 83 -1.49 5.60 -1.74
N ALA A 84 -2.26 5.69 -2.83
CA ALA A 84 -1.86 6.30 -4.08
C ALA A 84 -3.11 6.64 -4.91
N GLU A 85 -2.98 7.60 -5.82
CA GLU A 85 -3.80 7.65 -7.02
C GLU A 85 -3.25 6.64 -8.04
N SER A 86 -4.11 5.77 -8.54
CA SER A 86 -3.71 4.57 -9.29
C SER A 86 -4.34 4.41 -10.68
N HIS A 87 -5.32 5.25 -11.04
CA HIS A 87 -6.04 5.10 -12.30
C HIS A 87 -5.37 5.90 -13.42
N VAL A 88 -4.72 5.22 -14.38
CA VAL A 88 -3.93 5.85 -15.45
C VAL A 88 -4.73 6.92 -16.20
N ASP A 89 -5.97 6.65 -16.60
CA ASP A 89 -6.79 7.65 -17.32
C ASP A 89 -6.95 8.97 -16.56
N ARG A 90 -7.11 8.90 -15.24
CA ARG A 90 -7.24 10.11 -14.40
C ARG A 90 -5.94 10.89 -14.32
N SER A 91 -4.80 10.23 -14.47
CA SER A 91 -3.49 10.90 -14.49
C SER A 91 -3.30 11.75 -15.74
N ILE A 92 -3.97 11.40 -16.84
CA ILE A 92 -3.96 12.17 -18.09
C ILE A 92 -4.80 13.44 -17.92
N GLU A 93 -5.96 13.33 -17.30
CA GLU A 93 -6.88 14.45 -17.08
C GLU A 93 -6.41 15.40 -15.97
N ASN A 94 -5.89 14.84 -14.86
CA ASN A 94 -5.43 15.60 -13.70
C ASN A 94 -4.12 14.99 -13.15
N PRO A 95 -2.96 15.32 -13.74
CA PRO A 95 -1.68 14.78 -13.28
C PRO A 95 -1.26 15.34 -11.91
N GLN A 96 -1.76 16.52 -11.52
CA GLN A 96 -1.36 17.20 -10.29
C GLN A 96 -1.67 16.37 -9.04
N ILE A 97 -2.84 15.71 -8.99
CA ILE A 97 -3.22 14.89 -7.84
C ILE A 97 -2.32 13.65 -7.67
N PHE A 98 -1.75 13.14 -8.76
CA PHE A 98 -0.78 12.04 -8.74
C PHE A 98 0.56 12.50 -8.17
N LEU A 99 1.04 13.68 -8.58
CA LEU A 99 2.24 14.27 -8.00
C LEU A 99 2.08 14.50 -6.49
N GLU A 100 0.96 15.10 -6.09
CA GLU A 100 0.68 15.40 -4.68
C GLU A 100 0.57 14.13 -3.84
N THR A 101 -0.23 13.15 -4.28
CA THR A 101 -0.49 11.95 -3.48
C THR A 101 0.70 10.99 -3.53
N ASN A 102 1.15 10.63 -4.73
CA ASN A 102 2.09 9.52 -4.91
C ASN A 102 3.53 9.94 -4.58
N ILE A 103 3.90 11.20 -4.85
CA ILE A 103 5.25 11.70 -4.58
C ILE A 103 5.29 12.45 -3.26
N LEU A 104 4.56 13.56 -3.12
CA LEU A 104 4.64 14.39 -1.92
C LEU A 104 4.06 13.68 -0.69
N GLY A 105 2.95 12.94 -0.83
CA GLY A 105 2.40 12.10 0.24
C GLY A 105 3.38 11.01 0.69
N THR A 106 4.04 10.32 -0.24
CA THR A 106 5.09 9.34 0.09
C THR A 106 6.27 10.00 0.80
N GLN A 107 6.70 11.18 0.33
CA GLN A 107 7.76 11.95 0.98
C GLN A 107 7.41 12.31 2.44
N ASN A 108 6.18 12.73 2.71
CA ASN A 108 5.72 13.01 4.08
C ASN A 108 5.84 11.78 4.98
N LEU A 109 5.49 10.59 4.48
CA LEU A 109 5.65 9.33 5.22
C LEU A 109 7.14 9.04 5.48
N LEU A 110 7.99 9.17 4.45
CA LEU A 110 9.44 8.92 4.52
C LEU A 110 10.14 9.86 5.52
N ASP A 111 9.79 11.14 5.53
CA ASP A 111 10.33 12.12 6.47
C ASP A 111 9.95 11.76 7.92
N ASN A 112 8.71 11.34 8.14
CA ASN A 112 8.23 10.96 9.46
C ASN A 112 8.82 9.65 9.96
N VAL A 113 8.98 8.62 9.11
CA VAL A 113 9.70 7.41 9.53
C VAL A 113 11.16 7.68 9.82
N LYS A 114 11.84 8.49 8.99
CA LYS A 114 13.23 8.88 9.25
C LYS A 114 13.35 9.55 10.61
N LYS A 115 12.46 10.51 10.92
CA LYS A 115 12.43 11.20 12.22
C LYS A 115 12.12 10.24 13.37
N ALA A 116 11.08 9.41 13.25
CA ALA A 116 10.60 8.55 14.33
C ALA A 116 11.52 7.36 14.62
N TRP A 117 12.30 6.91 13.63
CA TRP A 117 13.15 5.73 13.76
C TRP A 117 14.61 6.04 14.06
N THR A 118 15.05 7.29 13.88
CA THR A 118 16.43 7.69 14.22
C THR A 118 16.63 7.69 15.73
N VAL A 119 17.62 6.95 16.22
CA VAL A 119 18.00 6.90 17.65
C VAL A 119 19.28 7.68 17.96
N SER A 120 20.16 7.80 16.98
CA SER A 120 21.39 8.60 17.07
C SER A 120 21.89 8.94 15.67
N LYS A 121 23.05 9.60 15.60
CA LYS A 121 23.80 9.78 14.35
C LYS A 121 25.17 9.12 14.50
N ASP A 122 25.69 8.57 13.42
CA ASP A 122 27.06 8.05 13.37
C ASP A 122 28.09 9.19 13.26
N GLU A 123 29.38 8.83 13.19
CA GLU A 123 30.50 9.75 13.06
C GLU A 123 30.44 10.64 11.80
N ASN A 124 29.73 10.20 10.75
CA ASN A 124 29.54 10.93 9.49
C ASN A 124 28.23 11.74 9.49
N GLY A 125 27.46 11.71 10.58
CA GLY A 125 26.19 12.40 10.70
C GLY A 125 24.99 11.67 10.08
N TYR A 126 25.15 10.42 9.62
CA TYR A 126 24.05 9.61 9.10
C TYR A 126 23.18 9.08 10.24
N PRO A 127 21.86 9.00 10.04
CA PRO A 127 20.94 8.50 11.05
C PRO A 127 21.19 7.01 11.32
N VAL A 128 21.39 6.67 12.59
CA VAL A 128 21.32 5.29 13.08
C VAL A 128 19.88 5.01 13.46
N TYR A 129 19.29 3.97 12.87
CA TYR A 129 17.89 3.63 13.11
C TYR A 129 17.71 2.56 14.18
N ARG A 130 16.57 2.61 14.87
CA ARG A 130 16.13 1.55 15.78
C ARG A 130 16.04 0.21 15.05
N GLU A 131 16.47 -0.88 15.68
CA GLU A 131 16.36 -2.22 15.11
C GLU A 131 14.90 -2.70 14.97
N GLY A 132 14.67 -3.61 14.02
CA GLY A 132 13.38 -4.31 13.87
C GLY A 132 12.23 -3.41 13.41
N ILE A 133 12.55 -2.38 12.63
CA ILE A 133 11.63 -1.50 11.89
C ILE A 133 11.62 -1.88 10.41
N LYS A 134 10.52 -1.65 9.67
CA LYS A 134 10.54 -1.74 8.20
C LYS A 134 9.55 -0.77 7.54
N TYR A 135 9.99 -0.18 6.42
CA TYR A 135 9.12 0.55 5.50
C TYR A 135 8.94 -0.28 4.23
N LEU A 136 7.70 -0.56 3.85
CA LEU A 136 7.36 -1.22 2.60
C LEU A 136 6.55 -0.26 1.72
N GLN A 137 7.18 0.19 0.63
CA GLN A 137 6.49 0.91 -0.44
C GLN A 137 5.92 -0.10 -1.43
N VAL A 138 4.62 -0.09 -1.64
CA VAL A 138 4.01 -0.85 -2.73
C VAL A 138 4.01 0.05 -3.98
N SER A 139 4.53 -0.49 -5.07
CA SER A 139 4.68 0.19 -6.36
C SER A 139 4.01 -0.62 -7.47
N THR A 140 4.22 -0.21 -8.71
CA THR A 140 3.72 -0.86 -9.92
C THR A 140 4.89 -1.23 -10.85
N ASP A 141 4.68 -2.24 -11.71
CA ASP A 141 5.59 -2.60 -12.79
C ASP A 141 5.59 -1.55 -13.92
N GLU A 142 4.57 -0.70 -14.01
CA GLU A 142 4.49 0.39 -14.99
C GLU A 142 5.68 1.37 -14.93
N VAL A 143 6.43 1.40 -13.82
CA VAL A 143 7.68 2.18 -13.71
C VAL A 143 8.77 1.74 -14.69
N TYR A 144 8.68 0.51 -15.23
CA TYR A 144 9.62 -0.02 -16.21
C TYR A 144 9.30 0.42 -17.65
N GLY A 145 8.18 1.13 -17.86
CA GLY A 145 7.74 1.55 -19.17
C GLY A 145 7.15 0.41 -20.00
N SER A 146 7.19 0.55 -21.32
CA SER A 146 6.67 -0.46 -22.24
C SER A 146 7.73 -1.49 -22.62
N LEU A 147 7.33 -2.75 -22.69
CA LEU A 147 8.11 -3.79 -23.33
C LEU A 147 7.86 -3.80 -24.84
N SER A 148 8.87 -4.14 -25.63
CA SER A 148 8.68 -4.51 -27.03
C SER A 148 7.77 -5.74 -27.11
N LYS A 149 6.96 -5.82 -28.16
CA LYS A 149 6.20 -7.05 -28.40
C LYS A 149 7.17 -8.18 -28.70
N ASP A 150 6.96 -9.34 -28.07
CA ASP A 150 7.68 -10.56 -28.43
C ASP A 150 7.32 -11.05 -29.84
N TYR A 151 6.14 -10.67 -30.33
CA TYR A 151 5.61 -11.04 -31.65
C TYR A 151 4.90 -9.85 -32.30
N ASP A 152 5.12 -9.65 -33.60
CA ASP A 152 4.46 -8.59 -34.37
C ASP A 152 2.95 -8.83 -34.48
N GLU A 153 2.54 -10.10 -34.58
CA GLU A 153 1.16 -10.54 -34.66
C GLU A 153 0.77 -11.40 -33.45
N ALA A 154 -0.51 -11.37 -33.09
CA ALA A 154 -1.03 -12.20 -32.00
C ALA A 154 -0.96 -13.68 -32.37
N ILE A 155 -0.17 -14.45 -31.62
CA ILE A 155 -0.09 -15.90 -31.76
C ILE A 155 -1.05 -16.61 -30.81
N GLU A 156 -1.48 -17.81 -31.18
CA GLU A 156 -2.29 -18.64 -30.30
C GLU A 156 -1.50 -19.02 -29.04
N LEU A 157 -2.08 -18.78 -27.86
CA LEU A 157 -1.44 -19.14 -26.59
C LEU A 157 -1.46 -20.66 -26.41
N VAL A 158 -0.35 -21.31 -26.78
CA VAL A 158 -0.16 -22.75 -26.57
C VAL A 158 0.38 -23.00 -25.17
N ILE A 159 -0.49 -23.38 -24.24
CA ILE A 159 -0.10 -23.78 -22.88
C ILE A 159 0.19 -25.27 -22.89
N ASN A 160 1.46 -25.66 -22.83
CA ASN A 160 1.86 -27.07 -22.78
C ASN A 160 1.99 -27.61 -21.35
N ASP A 161 2.18 -26.73 -20.38
CA ASP A 161 2.33 -27.08 -18.97
C ASP A 161 0.99 -27.48 -18.33
N GLU A 162 0.88 -28.70 -17.81
CA GLU A 162 -0.34 -29.25 -17.19
C GLU A 162 -0.75 -28.51 -15.90
N ALA A 163 0.20 -27.99 -15.12
CA ALA A 163 -0.11 -27.20 -13.93
C ALA A 163 -0.71 -25.85 -14.32
N VAL A 164 -0.15 -25.19 -15.35
CA VAL A 164 -0.70 -23.94 -15.89
C VAL A 164 -2.08 -24.18 -16.53
N LYS A 165 -2.26 -25.27 -17.29
CA LYS A 165 -3.57 -25.66 -17.84
C LYS A 165 -4.64 -25.79 -16.75
N LYS A 166 -4.29 -26.35 -15.59
CA LYS A 166 -5.22 -26.52 -14.46
C LYS A 166 -5.68 -25.18 -13.88
N VAL A 167 -4.76 -24.22 -13.75
CA VAL A 167 -5.09 -22.86 -13.29
C VAL A 167 -5.98 -22.13 -14.30
N VAL A 168 -5.64 -22.20 -15.60
CA VAL A 168 -6.39 -21.53 -16.67
C VAL A 168 -7.79 -22.13 -16.89
N LYS A 169 -7.97 -23.44 -16.70
CA LYS A 169 -9.31 -24.05 -16.72
C LYS A 169 -10.22 -23.53 -15.61
N ASN A 170 -9.65 -23.29 -14.42
CA ASN A 170 -10.41 -22.78 -13.28
C ASN A 170 -10.74 -21.29 -13.39
N SER A 171 -9.96 -20.50 -14.14
CA SER A 171 -10.21 -19.06 -14.34
C SER A 171 -11.27 -18.75 -15.39
N LYS A 172 -11.63 -19.68 -16.30
CA LYS A 172 -12.72 -19.46 -17.28
C LYS A 172 -14.09 -19.20 -16.63
N LYS A 173 -14.31 -19.55 -15.36
CA LYS A 173 -15.54 -19.21 -14.62
C LYS A 173 -15.63 -17.73 -14.20
N SER A 174 -14.56 -16.93 -14.31
CA SER A 174 -14.55 -15.52 -13.87
C SER A 174 -14.57 -14.50 -15.02
N LYS A 175 -14.76 -14.93 -16.28
CA LYS A 175 -14.73 -14.04 -17.46
C LYS A 175 -15.85 -12.98 -17.53
N ASN A 176 -16.82 -13.00 -16.62
CA ASN A 176 -17.93 -12.04 -16.60
C ASN A 176 -17.76 -10.90 -15.57
N LEU A 177 -16.59 -10.77 -14.92
CA LEU A 177 -16.38 -9.76 -13.86
C LEU A 177 -15.61 -8.50 -14.31
N TRP A 178 -15.20 -8.42 -15.57
CA TRP A 178 -14.53 -7.24 -16.13
C TRP A 178 -15.22 -6.85 -17.44
N ARG A 179 -16.35 -6.18 -17.28
CA ARG A 179 -17.02 -5.36 -18.29
C ARG A 179 -17.53 -4.11 -17.61
#